data_AF-A0A366MN21-F1
#
_entry.id   AF-A0A366MN21-F1
#
_cell.length_a   1.000
_cell.length_b   1.000
_cell.length_c   1.000
_cell.angle_alpha   90.00
_cell.angle_beta   90.00
_cell.angle_gamma   90.00
#
_symmetry.space_group_name_H-M   'P 1'
#
loop_
_entity.id
_entity.type
_entity.pdbx_description
1 polymer ?
#
loop_
_entity_poly.entity_id
_entity_poly.type
_entity_poly.pdbx_seq_one_letter_code
_entity_poly.pdbx_strand_id
1 'polypeptide(L)'
;MKRKAIKQQKIYFLESYFSLKNQFLGIEKIIVDDFQKYSLNQILDFKAILQELYQKMKYLVKKLRKYHKVYIDIEDRKGFI
;
A
#
# COMPACT_ATOMS: atom_id res chain seq x y z
N MET A 1 -7.85 -29.53 5.96
CA MET A 1 -7.40 -28.38 6.80
C MET A 1 -6.39 -27.45 6.09
N LYS A 2 -5.23 -27.93 5.59
CA LYS A 2 -4.21 -27.08 4.92
C LYS A 2 -4.74 -26.19 3.78
N ARG A 3 -5.58 -26.71 2.87
CA ARG A 3 -6.14 -25.92 1.75
C ARG A 3 -7.02 -24.75 2.21
N LYS A 4 -7.78 -24.94 3.30
CA LYS A 4 -8.64 -23.88 3.89
C LYS A 4 -7.78 -22.76 4.49
N ALA A 5 -6.71 -23.13 5.20
CA ALA A 5 -5.76 -22.17 5.77
C ALA A 5 -5.04 -21.34 4.68
N ILE A 6 -4.60 -21.96 3.59
CA ILE A 6 -3.98 -21.26 2.44
C ILE A 6 -4.97 -20.28 1.80
N LYS A 7 -6.24 -20.68 1.62
CA LYS A 7 -7.29 -19.80 1.08
C LYS A 7 -7.53 -18.59 2.00
N GLN A 8 -7.60 -18.81 3.30
CA GLN A 8 -7.84 -17.74 4.27
C GLN A 8 -6.66 -16.77 4.36
N GLN A 9 -5.43 -17.28 4.31
CA GLN A 9 -4.22 -16.45 4.24
C GLN A 9 -4.18 -15.61 2.95
N LYS A 10 -4.58 -16.18 1.81
CA LYS A 10 -4.69 -15.45 0.53
C LYS A 10 -5.67 -14.27 0.65
N ILE A 11 -6.86 -14.53 1.21
CA ILE A 11 -7.89 -13.51 1.42
C ILE A 11 -7.36 -12.40 2.32
N TYR A 12 -6.79 -12.76 3.47
CA TYR A 12 -6.20 -11.81 4.40
C TYR A 12 -5.15 -10.89 3.72
N PHE A 13 -4.26 -11.45 2.91
CA PHE A 13 -3.26 -10.64 2.19
C PHE A 13 -3.89 -9.71 1.15
N LEU A 14 -4.93 -10.15 0.44
CA LEU A 14 -5.64 -9.32 -0.53
C LEU A 14 -6.39 -8.18 0.16
N GLU A 15 -7.14 -8.48 1.22
CA GLU A 15 -7.87 -7.48 2.01
C GLU A 15 -6.91 -6.45 2.62
N SER A 16 -5.80 -6.91 3.18
CA SER A 16 -4.76 -6.03 3.71
C SER A 16 -4.18 -5.13 2.63
N TYR A 17 -3.92 -5.67 1.43
CA TYR A 17 -3.37 -4.89 0.32
C TYR A 17 -4.35 -3.79 -0.13
N PHE A 18 -5.62 -4.12 -0.35
CA PHE A 18 -6.62 -3.14 -0.78
C PHE A 18 -6.92 -2.10 0.30
N SER A 19 -6.92 -2.49 1.57
CA SER A 19 -7.05 -1.55 2.69
C SER A 19 -5.92 -0.52 2.70
N LEU A 20 -4.66 -0.97 2.61
CA LEU A 20 -3.50 -0.07 2.54
C LEU A 20 -3.51 0.80 1.28
N LYS A 21 -3.93 0.25 0.14
CA LYS A 21 -4.08 1.01 -1.11
C LYS A 21 -5.10 2.14 -0.96
N ASN A 22 -6.24 1.87 -0.34
CA ASN A 22 -7.27 2.89 -0.10
C ASN A 22 -6.78 4.00 0.84
N GLN A 23 -6.02 3.64 1.89
CA GLN A 23 -5.39 4.62 2.77
C GLN A 23 -4.38 5.49 2.01
N PHE A 24 -3.53 4.86 1.19
CA PHE A 24 -2.55 5.56 0.37
C PHE A 24 -3.23 6.58 -0.56
N LEU A 25 -4.24 6.14 -1.32
CA LEU A 25 -4.98 7.01 -2.24
C LEU A 25 -5.74 8.12 -1.51
N GLY A 26 -6.25 7.84 -0.31
CA GLY A 26 -6.89 8.86 0.53
C GLY A 26 -5.93 9.97 0.93
N ILE A 27 -4.73 9.62 1.38
CA ILE A 27 -3.70 10.60 1.75
C ILE A 27 -3.21 11.35 0.50
N GLU A 28 -2.95 10.65 -0.61
CA GLU A 28 -2.53 11.27 -1.86
C GLU A 28 -3.56 12.31 -2.33
N LYS A 29 -4.85 11.97 -2.25
CA LYS A 29 -5.93 12.91 -2.55
C LYS A 29 -5.94 14.12 -1.63
N ILE A 30 -5.78 13.93 -0.31
CA ILE A 30 -5.72 15.04 0.65
C ILE A 30 -4.57 16.00 0.32
N ILE A 31 -3.39 15.46 -0.01
CA ILE A 31 -2.23 16.28 -0.39
C ILE A 31 -2.51 17.05 -1.68
N VAL A 32 -3.07 16.39 -2.71
CA VAL A 32 -3.34 17.02 -4.00
C VAL A 32 -4.41 18.11 -3.90
N ASP A 33 -5.50 17.84 -3.19
CA ASP A 33 -6.64 18.75 -3.09
C ASP A 33 -6.30 19.98 -2.23
N ASP A 34 -5.49 19.82 -1.18
CA ASP A 34 -5.30 20.82 -0.13
C ASP A 34 -3.83 21.16 0.17
N PHE A 35 -2.90 20.92 -0.77
CA PHE A 35 -1.44 21.09 -0.56
C PHE A 35 -1.06 22.41 0.13
N GLN A 36 -1.64 23.52 -0.32
CA GLN A 36 -1.34 24.87 0.17
C GLN A 36 -1.76 25.11 1.63
N LYS A 37 -2.63 24.26 2.19
CA LYS A 37 -3.09 24.35 3.58
C LYS A 37 -2.13 23.69 4.58
N TYR A 38 -1.15 22.93 4.08
CA TYR A 38 -0.22 22.19 4.91
C TYR A 38 1.14 22.87 4.98
N SER A 39 1.70 22.91 6.18
CA SER A 39 3.10 23.30 6.37
C SER A 39 4.04 22.27 5.73
N LEU A 40 5.27 22.69 5.45
CA LEU A 40 6.31 21.80 4.92
C LEU A 40 6.50 20.55 5.78
N ASN A 41 6.47 20.68 7.11
CA ASN A 41 6.61 19.54 8.02
C ASN A 41 5.47 18.54 7.87
N GLN A 42 4.23 19.01 7.75
CA GLN A 42 3.07 18.12 7.52
C GLN A 42 3.17 17.40 6.17
N ILE A 43 3.66 18.08 5.13
CA ILE A 43 3.90 17.46 3.82
C ILE A 43 4.98 16.37 3.92
N LEU A 44 6.06 16.61 4.69
CA LEU A 44 7.10 15.61 4.93
C LEU A 44 6.58 14.41 5.73
N ASP A 45 5.70 14.64 6.72
CA ASP A 45 5.05 13.57 7.47
C ASP A 45 4.16 12.72 6.56
N PHE A 46 3.35 13.36 5.69
CA PHE A 46 2.56 12.64 4.71
C PHE A 46 3.44 11.84 3.73
N LYS A 47 4.56 12.40 3.28
CA LYS A 47 5.54 11.68 2.44
C LYS A 47 6.04 10.42 3.14
N ALA A 48 6.40 10.51 4.42
CA ALA A 48 6.86 9.38 5.21
C ALA A 48 5.77 8.29 5.37
N ILE A 49 4.53 8.69 5.64
CA ILE A 49 3.39 7.76 5.76
C ILE A 49 3.12 7.06 4.42
N LEU A 50 3.08 7.80 3.31
CA LEU A 50 2.89 7.22 1.97
C LEU A 50 4.00 6.22 1.64
N GLN A 51 5.25 6.52 2.01
CA GLN A 51 6.38 5.62 1.81
C GLN A 51 6.22 4.32 2.63
N GLU A 52 5.81 4.42 3.89
CA GLU A 52 5.56 3.26 4.74
C GLU A 52 4.45 2.37 4.16
N LEU A 53 3.33 2.98 3.76
CA LEU A 53 2.21 2.27 3.13
C LEU A 53 2.65 1.56 1.84
N TYR A 54 3.44 2.23 1.01
CA TYR A 54 3.98 1.64 -0.22
C TYR A 54 4.86 0.41 0.06
N GLN A 55 5.75 0.48 1.05
CA GLN A 55 6.59 -0.68 1.41
C GLN A 55 5.76 -1.86 1.94
N LYS A 56 4.73 -1.58 2.75
CA LYS A 56 3.79 -2.62 3.22
C LYS A 56 3.04 -3.27 2.05
N MET A 57 2.55 -2.47 1.10
CA MET A 57 1.90 -2.99 -0.12
C MET A 57 2.85 -3.85 -0.95
N LYS A 58 4.09 -3.39 -1.18
CA LYS A 58 5.12 -4.14 -1.92
C LYS A 58 5.43 -5.49 -1.24
N TYR A 59 5.50 -5.51 0.08
CA TYR A 59 5.67 -6.74 0.85
C TYR A 59 4.50 -7.72 0.63
N LEU A 60 3.26 -7.25 0.71
CA LEU A 60 2.07 -8.08 0.49
C LEU A 60 2.04 -8.65 -0.93
N VAL A 61 2.32 -7.84 -1.95
CA VAL A 61 2.42 -8.32 -3.34
C VAL A 61 3.49 -9.39 -3.50
N LYS A 62 4.66 -9.23 -2.86
CA LYS A 62 5.71 -10.26 -2.87
C LYS A 62 5.23 -11.57 -2.24
N LYS A 63 4.46 -11.51 -1.15
CA LYS A 63 3.87 -12.70 -0.49
C LYS A 63 2.78 -13.34 -1.36
N LEU A 64 1.88 -12.55 -1.93
CA LEU A 64 0.82 -12.98 -2.83
C LEU A 64 1.37 -13.67 -4.08
N ARG A 65 2.42 -13.12 -4.68
CA ARG A 65 3.12 -13.74 -5.82
C ARG A 65 3.77 -15.07 -5.42
N LYS A 66 4.59 -15.06 -4.35
CA LYS A 66 5.37 -16.23 -3.94
C LYS A 66 4.50 -17.42 -3.50
N TYR A 67 3.45 -17.17 -2.73
CA TYR A 67 2.68 -18.24 -2.07
C TYR A 67 1.33 -18.53 -2.72
N HIS A 68 0.79 -17.58 -3.49
CA HIS A 68 -0.57 -17.69 -4.04
C HIS A 68 -0.65 -17.48 -5.56
N LYS A 69 0.50 -17.29 -6.24
CA LYS A 69 0.58 -17.02 -7.69
C LYS A 69 -0.35 -15.87 -8.15
N VAL A 70 -0.56 -14.90 -7.27
CA VAL A 70 -1.32 -13.67 -7.58
C VAL A 70 -0.33 -12.61 -8.02
N TYR A 71 -0.60 -12.01 -9.16
CA TYR A 71 0.20 -10.94 -9.74
C TYR A 71 -0.61 -9.65 -9.63
N ILE A 72 -0.03 -8.67 -8.95
CA ILE A 72 -0.58 -7.33 -8.82
C ILE A 72 0.52 -6.41 -9.30
N ASP A 73 0.21 -5.64 -10.33
CA ASP A 73 1.11 -4.59 -10.79
C ASP A 73 1.02 -3.42 -9.82
N ILE A 74 2.16 -3.14 -9.18
CA ILE A 74 2.39 -1.90 -8.44
C ILE A 74 3.35 -1.12 -9.31
N GLU A 75 2.95 0.09 -9.71
CA GLU A 75 3.84 1.03 -10.37
C GLU A 75 5.10 1.22 -9.52
N ASP A 76 6.27 1.03 -10.13
CA ASP A 76 7.52 1.28 -9.46
C ASP A 76 7.68 2.81 -9.37
N ARG A 77 7.22 3.38 -8.25
CA ARG A 77 7.30 4.82 -7.98
C ARG A 77 8.74 5.21 -7.63
N LYS A 78 9.63 5.13 -8.62
CA LYS A 78 11.00 5.65 -8.58
C LYS A 78 10.91 7.18 -8.66
N GLY A 79 11.04 7.86 -7.52
CA GLY A 79 10.94 9.32 -7.46
C GLY A 79 10.37 9.89 -6.16
N PHE A 80 9.94 9.04 -5.22
CA PHE A 80 9.61 9.48 -3.86
C PHE A 80 10.83 9.65 -2.94
N ILE A 81 12.06 9.66 -3.49
CA ILE A 81 13.30 9.87 -2.75
C ILE A 81 13.72 11.33 -2.94
#